data_AF-A0AB36ZIU8-F1
#
_entry.id   AF-A0AB36ZIU8-F1
#
_cell.length_a   1.000
_cell.length_b   1.000
_cell.length_c   1.000
_cell.angle_alpha   90.00
_cell.angle_beta   90.00
_cell.angle_gamma   90.00
#
_symmetry.space_group_name_H-M   'P 1'
#
loop_
_entity.id
_entity.type
_entity.pdbx_description
1 polymer ?
#
loop_
_entity_poly.entity_id
_entity_poly.type
_entity_poly.pdbx_seq_one_letter_code
_entity_poly.pdbx_strand_id
1 'polypeptide(L)'
;MSNGVQQLVDAMLDKVEAEQPHIDHTITMTPVNALFLPVHARELPARDVDGPLRGHIYRDCLVWEQEFLDHVVIVSPVVGRVPEEAWVPSYYGNLRTGDIGPFPPFVDDDE
;
A
#
# COMPACT_ATOMS: atom_id res chain seq x y z
N MET A 1 -0.38 21.80 -0.79
CA MET A 1 0.47 21.23 0.28
C MET A 1 0.25 19.74 0.21
N SER A 2 1.25 18.97 -0.23
CA SER A 2 1.10 17.50 -0.24
C SER A 2 1.17 17.02 1.21
N ASN A 3 0.23 16.17 1.60
CA ASN A 3 0.14 15.63 2.95
C ASN A 3 1.26 14.58 3.14
N GLY A 4 1.87 14.50 4.33
CA GLY A 4 2.93 13.53 4.63
C GLY A 4 2.51 12.07 4.36
N VAL A 5 1.23 11.75 4.53
CA VAL A 5 0.67 10.43 4.15
C VAL A 5 0.79 10.20 2.64
N GLN A 6 0.35 11.16 1.83
CA GLN A 6 0.39 11.07 0.38
C GLN A 6 1.83 10.96 -0.13
N GLN A 7 2.74 11.78 0.40
CA GLN A 7 4.15 11.76 0.03
C GLN A 7 4.81 10.40 0.32
N LEU A 8 4.54 9.82 1.49
CA LEU A 8 5.07 8.50 1.84
C LEU A 8 4.51 7.42 0.90
N VAL A 9 3.20 7.43 0.68
CA VAL A 9 2.55 6.45 -0.21
C VAL A 9 3.09 6.56 -1.63
N ASP A 10 3.24 7.77 -2.17
CA ASP A 10 3.82 7.97 -3.50
C ASP A 10 5.24 7.39 -3.59
N ALA A 11 6.09 7.66 -2.59
CA ALA A 11 7.45 7.13 -2.53
C ALA A 11 7.47 5.59 -2.42
N MET A 12 6.54 4.99 -1.66
CA MET A 12 6.40 3.54 -1.57
C MET A 12 5.96 2.94 -2.91
N LEU A 13 4.98 3.55 -3.58
CA LEU A 13 4.49 3.09 -4.88
C LEU A 13 5.57 3.17 -5.96
N ASP A 14 6.33 4.26 -5.99
CA ASP A 14 7.44 4.42 -6.94
C ASP A 14 8.56 3.39 -6.67
N LYS A 15 8.81 3.06 -5.39
CA LYS A 15 9.77 2.01 -5.01
C LYS A 15 9.30 0.62 -5.46
N VAL A 16 8.05 0.25 -5.17
CA VAL A 16 7.56 -1.09 -5.56
C VAL A 16 7.48 -1.23 -7.07
N GLU A 17 7.09 -0.19 -7.80
CA GLU A 17 7.08 -0.23 -9.26
C GLU A 17 8.49 -0.42 -9.84
N ALA A 18 9.50 0.26 -9.27
CA ALA A 18 10.88 0.10 -9.72
C ALA A 18 11.44 -1.31 -9.47
N GLU A 19 11.02 -1.97 -8.39
CA GLU A 19 11.54 -3.27 -7.98
C GLU A 19 10.66 -4.45 -8.46
N GLN A 20 9.38 -4.19 -8.76
CA GLN A 20 8.34 -5.16 -9.04
C GLN A 20 7.35 -4.67 -10.13
N PRO A 21 7.82 -4.26 -11.34
CA PRO A 21 7.04 -3.52 -12.35
C PRO A 21 5.87 -4.28 -13.01
N HIS A 22 5.65 -5.54 -12.63
CA HIS A 22 4.63 -6.42 -13.22
C HIS A 22 3.73 -7.06 -12.17
N ILE A 23 3.78 -6.54 -10.94
CA ILE A 23 3.03 -7.05 -9.81
C ILE A 23 1.99 -6.01 -9.44
N ASP A 24 0.73 -6.43 -9.34
CA ASP A 24 -0.32 -5.58 -8.78
C ASP A 24 -0.15 -5.51 -7.26
N HIS A 25 -0.25 -4.31 -6.68
CA HIS A 25 -0.19 -4.10 -5.23
C HIS A 25 -1.48 -3.51 -4.67
N THR A 26 -1.68 -3.73 -3.37
CA THR A 26 -2.65 -3.03 -2.54
C THR A 26 -1.93 -2.14 -1.53
N ILE A 27 -2.64 -1.11 -1.07
CA ILE A 27 -2.19 -0.24 0.01
C ILE A 27 -3.04 -0.55 1.23
N THR A 28 -2.46 -0.99 2.34
CA THR A 28 -3.17 -1.19 3.61
C THR A 28 -2.81 -0.07 4.58
N MET A 29 -3.82 0.60 5.14
CA MET A 29 -3.67 1.67 6.13
C MET A 29 -4.96 1.86 6.93
N THR A 30 -4.90 2.67 7.99
CA THR A 30 -6.10 3.00 8.78
C THR A 30 -7.08 3.87 7.99
N PRO A 31 -8.39 3.78 8.26
CA PRO A 31 -9.40 4.59 7.57
C PRO A 31 -9.12 6.09 7.67
N VAL A 32 -8.60 6.55 8.81
CA VAL A 32 -8.22 7.96 9.02
C VAL A 32 -7.13 8.40 8.05
N ASN A 33 -6.12 7.54 7.83
CA ASN A 33 -5.05 7.85 6.89
C ASN A 33 -5.53 7.80 5.44
N ALA A 34 -6.45 6.89 5.11
CA ALA A 34 -7.01 6.78 3.76
C ALA A 34 -7.70 8.07 3.31
N LEU A 35 -8.31 8.83 4.23
CA LEU A 35 -8.93 10.15 3.91
C LEU A 35 -7.95 11.16 3.31
N PHE A 36 -6.65 10.97 3.51
CA PHE A 36 -5.61 11.83 2.96
C PHE A 36 -5.13 11.43 1.56
N LEU A 37 -5.60 10.29 1.05
CA LEU A 37 -5.36 9.90 -0.33
C LEU A 37 -6.54 10.31 -1.22
N PRO A 38 -6.30 11.08 -2.29
CA PRO A 38 -7.31 11.33 -3.30
C PRO A 38 -7.91 10.03 -3.84
N VAL A 39 -9.20 10.04 -4.17
CA VAL A 39 -9.83 8.92 -4.88
C VAL A 39 -9.64 9.14 -6.37
N HIS A 40 -8.81 8.34 -7.03
CA HIS A 40 -8.58 8.42 -8.47
C HIS A 40 -9.63 7.62 -9.25
N ALA A 41 -10.07 6.48 -8.71
CA ALA A 41 -11.14 5.67 -9.27
C ALA A 41 -11.90 4.91 -8.18
N ARG A 42 -13.01 4.27 -8.58
CA ARG A 42 -13.76 3.33 -7.73
C ARG A 42 -13.67 1.88 -8.17
N GLU A 43 -13.16 1.67 -9.37
CA GLU A 43 -12.97 0.37 -9.97
C GLU A 43 -11.60 0.36 -10.66
N LEU A 44 -10.85 -0.71 -10.47
CA LEU A 44 -9.59 -0.98 -11.15
C LEU A 44 -9.71 -2.32 -11.88
N PRO A 45 -9.56 -2.37 -13.21
CA PRO A 45 -9.50 -3.64 -13.93
C PRO A 45 -8.35 -4.48 -13.39
N ALA A 46 -8.66 -5.66 -12.89
CA ALA A 46 -7.66 -6.63 -12.48
C ALA A 46 -7.00 -7.24 -13.72
N ARG A 47 -5.67 -7.35 -13.74
CA ARG A 47 -5.01 -8.25 -14.68
C ARG A 47 -5.27 -9.68 -14.20
N ASP A 48 -5.68 -10.55 -15.13
CA ASP A 48 -5.77 -12.00 -14.93
C ASP A 48 -6.80 -12.52 -13.90
N VAL A 49 -7.81 -11.71 -13.52
CA VAL A 49 -8.94 -12.14 -12.66
C VAL A 49 -10.28 -11.67 -13.24
N ASP A 50 -11.34 -12.44 -13.00
CA ASP A 50 -12.69 -12.09 -13.45
C ASP A 50 -13.30 -11.00 -12.54
N GLY A 51 -13.46 -9.80 -13.10
CA GLY A 51 -14.07 -8.65 -12.44
C GLY A 51 -13.10 -7.60 -11.88
N PRO A 52 -13.53 -6.33 -11.75
CA PRO A 52 -12.68 -5.26 -11.25
C PRO A 52 -12.50 -5.32 -9.73
N LEU A 53 -11.34 -4.85 -9.25
CA LEU A 53 -11.18 -4.47 -7.84
C LEU A 53 -12.03 -3.22 -7.59
N ARG A 54 -12.87 -3.25 -6.55
CA ARG A 54 -13.80 -2.15 -6.21
C ARG A 54 -13.46 -1.56 -4.86
N GLY A 55 -13.44 -0.24 -4.76
CA GLY A 55 -13.16 0.48 -3.52
C GLY A 55 -12.49 1.82 -3.75
N HIS A 56 -11.75 2.31 -2.75
CA HIS A 56 -10.90 3.48 -2.91
C HIS A 56 -9.68 3.09 -3.74
N ILE A 57 -9.60 3.58 -4.98
CA ILE A 57 -8.41 3.41 -5.82
C ILE A 57 -7.55 4.67 -5.73
N TYR A 58 -6.29 4.49 -5.35
CA TYR A 58 -5.26 5.52 -5.40
C TYR A 58 -4.18 5.08 -6.39
N ARG A 59 -3.93 5.91 -7.41
CA ARG A 59 -3.18 5.52 -8.62
C ARG A 59 -3.75 4.23 -9.21
N ASP A 60 -2.98 3.14 -9.19
CA ASP A 60 -3.39 1.83 -9.70
C ASP A 60 -3.42 0.78 -8.59
N CYS A 61 -3.66 1.22 -7.35
CA CYS A 61 -3.73 0.34 -6.19
C CYS A 61 -5.06 0.49 -5.45
N LEU A 62 -5.61 -0.65 -5.03
CA LEU A 62 -6.73 -0.66 -4.10
C LEU A 62 -6.23 -0.28 -2.70
N VAL A 63 -6.86 0.71 -2.09
CA VAL A 63 -6.68 1.04 -0.68
C VAL A 63 -7.57 0.13 0.16
N TRP A 64 -6.95 -0.70 0.97
CA TRP A 64 -7.56 -1.63 1.90
C TRP A 64 -7.51 -1.04 3.31
N GLU A 65 -8.64 -0.54 3.78
CA GLU A 65 -8.75 0.13 5.07
C GLU A 65 -8.83 -0.90 6.21
N GLN A 66 -7.89 -0.87 7.15
CA GLN A 66 -7.86 -1.73 8.33
C GLN A 66 -7.50 -0.95 9.59
N GLU A 67 -8.18 -1.23 10.70
CA GLU A 67 -7.83 -0.70 12.01
C GLU A 67 -6.63 -1.47 12.58
N PHE A 68 -5.43 -0.90 12.46
CA PHE A 68 -4.20 -1.42 13.09
C PHE A 68 -3.35 -0.28 13.69
N LEU A 69 -2.21 0.05 13.09
CA LEU A 69 -1.27 1.07 13.57
C LEU A 69 -1.39 2.32 12.69
N ASP A 70 -1.86 3.42 13.27
CA ASP A 70 -2.06 4.71 12.58
C ASP A 70 -0.80 5.32 11.97
N HIS A 71 0.39 4.85 12.36
CA HIS A 71 1.63 5.36 11.82
C HIS A 71 2.23 4.42 10.76
N VAL A 72 1.55 3.34 10.40
CA VAL A 72 2.08 2.34 9.47
C VAL A 72 1.22 2.29 8.21
N VAL A 73 1.90 2.26 7.08
CA VAL A 73 1.33 1.98 5.77
C VAL A 73 1.99 0.72 5.24
N ILE A 74 1.22 -0.17 4.62
CA ILE A 74 1.74 -1.39 4.00
C ILE A 74 1.41 -1.35 2.52
N VAL A 75 2.40 -1.61 1.68
CA VAL A 75 2.20 -1.90 0.26
C VAL A 75 2.53 -3.37 0.03
N SER A 76 1.51 -4.15 -0.28
CA SER A 76 1.62 -5.61 -0.40
C SER A 76 1.17 -6.07 -1.78
N PRO A 77 1.78 -7.12 -2.35
CA PRO A 77 1.25 -7.74 -3.56
C PRO A 77 -0.18 -8.22 -3.37
N VAL A 78 -1.01 -8.13 -4.41
CA VAL A 78 -2.36 -8.68 -4.36
C VAL A 78 -2.28 -10.21 -4.23
N VAL A 79 -2.84 -10.75 -3.14
CA VAL A 79 -2.88 -12.20 -2.87
C VAL A 79 -3.56 -12.95 -4.02
N GLY A 80 -2.97 -14.07 -4.44
CA GLY A 80 -3.45 -14.86 -5.57
C GLY A 80 -3.06 -14.32 -6.95
N ARG A 81 -2.29 -13.22 -7.03
CA ARG A 81 -1.76 -12.64 -8.28
C ARG A 81 -0.24 -12.74 -8.43
N VAL A 82 0.43 -13.24 -7.40
CA VAL A 82 1.85 -13.57 -7.44
C VAL A 82 1.96 -15.08 -7.65
N PRO A 83 2.76 -15.57 -8.62
CA PRO A 83 3.05 -17.00 -8.73
C PRO A 83 3.49 -17.54 -7.38
N GLU A 84 2.99 -18.71 -6.93
CA GLU A 84 3.32 -19.26 -5.60
C GLU A 84 4.83 -19.42 -5.36
N GLU A 85 5.61 -19.51 -6.44
CA GLU A 85 7.07 -19.62 -6.44
C GLU A 85 7.81 -18.28 -6.29
N ALA A 86 7.12 -17.15 -6.54
CA ALA A 86 7.69 -15.81 -6.42
C ALA A 86 7.50 -15.30 -4.99
N TRP A 87 8.54 -15.39 -4.18
CA TRP A 87 8.56 -14.67 -2.90
C TRP A 87 8.67 -13.17 -3.18
N VAL A 88 7.54 -12.48 -3.13
CA VAL A 88 7.46 -11.03 -3.36
C VAL A 88 7.19 -10.34 -2.02
N PRO A 89 8.13 -9.53 -1.51
CA PRO A 89 7.98 -8.92 -0.19
C PRO A 89 6.95 -7.80 -0.22
N SER A 90 6.29 -7.60 0.93
CA SER A 90 5.56 -6.37 1.21
C SER A 90 6.51 -5.29 1.72
N TYR A 91 6.16 -4.03 1.49
CA TYR A 91 6.88 -2.87 2.02
C TYR A 91 6.06 -2.18 3.10
N TYR A 92 6.74 -1.74 4.14
CA TYR A 92 6.19 -1.01 5.27
C TYR A 92 6.74 0.41 5.25
N GLY A 93 5.84 1.38 5.34
CA GLY A 93 6.14 2.80 5.50
C GLY A 93 5.79 3.25 6.91
N ASN A 94 6.69 4.02 7.54
CA ASN A 94 6.44 4.64 8.83
C ASN A 94 6.13 6.13 8.65
N LEU A 95 4.91 6.55 8.97
CA LEU A 95 4.46 7.94 8.87
C LEU A 95 5.14 8.89 9.88
N ARG A 96 5.73 8.37 10.97
CA ARG A 96 6.46 9.18 11.96
C ARG A 96 7.85 9.54 11.46
N THR A 97 8.55 8.60 10.82
CA THR A 97 9.96 8.76 10.43
C THR A 97 10.16 8.99 8.93
N GLY A 98 9.18 8.59 8.11
CA GLY A 98 9.28 8.55 6.65
C GLY A 98 10.02 7.33 6.11
N ASP A 99 10.41 6.38 6.97
CA ASP A 99 11.18 5.21 6.55
C ASP A 99 10.34 4.22 5.74
N ILE A 100 10.98 3.57 4.76
CA ILE A 100 10.39 2.52 3.93
C ILE A 100 11.29 1.29 3.99
N GLY A 101 10.75 0.14 4.36
CA GLY A 101 11.52 -1.10 4.49
C GLY A 101 10.70 -2.38 4.30
N PRO A 102 11.35 -3.54 4.15
CA PRO A 102 10.67 -4.83 3.97
C PRO A 102 10.20 -5.45 5.29
N PHE A 103 10.42 -4.77 6.42
CA PHE A 103 10.03 -5.21 7.75
C PHE A 103 9.11 -4.19 8.40
N PRO A 104 8.13 -4.62 9.21
CA PRO A 104 7.29 -3.69 9.95
C PRO A 104 8.16 -2.79 10.83
N PRO A 105 7.82 -1.50 10.99
CA PRO A 105 8.51 -0.65 11.93
C PRO A 105 8.40 -1.24 13.34
N PHE A 106 9.47 -1.13 14.11
CA PHE A 106 9.44 -1.53 15.52
C PHE A 106 8.33 -0.77 16.22
N VAL A 107 7.50 -1.49 16.97
CA VAL A 107 6.67 -0.86 17.98
C VAL A 107 7.66 -0.48 19.07
N ASP A 108 7.88 0.81 19.29
CA ASP A 108 8.54 1.22 20.52
C ASP A 108 7.61 0.75 21.64
N ASP A 109 7.98 -0.35 22.29
CA ASP A 109 7.43 -0.75 23.58
C ASP A 109 7.91 0.34 24.56
N ASP A 110 7.17 1.45 24.63
CA ASP A 110 7.30 2.42 25.73
C ASP A 110 6.81 1.72 27.01
N GLU A 111 7.68 0.90 27.62
CA GLU A 111 7.62 0.48 29.03
C GLU A 111 8.31 1.51 29.95
#